data_AF-A0A6L5K5N9-F1
#
_entry.id   AF-A0A6L5K5N9-F1
#
_cell.length_a   1.000
_cell.length_b   1.000
_cell.length_c   1.000
_cell.angle_alpha   90.00
_cell.angle_beta   90.00
_cell.angle_gamma   90.00
#
_symmetry.space_group_name_H-M   'P 1'
#
loop_
_entity.id
_entity.type
_entity.pdbx_description
1 polymer ?
#
loop_
_entity_poly.entity_id
_entity_poly.type
_entity_poly.pdbx_seq_one_letter_code
_entity_poly.pdbx_strand_id
1 'polypeptide(L)' 'MGIERVIADLYFTLPFDLGIIEARQKFVGEENPTRGMVEQCGRVFVGEPYEVDSEASKALGLKTDYLDLIKEARVGLED' A
#
# COMPACT_ATOMS: atom_id res chain seq x y z
N MET A 1 10.32 -13.64 3.07
CA MET A 1 9.02 -14.24 2.71
C MET A 1 8.36 -14.78 3.95
N GLY A 2 7.80 -13.90 4.77
CA GLY A 2 7.10 -14.29 6.00
C GLY A 2 5.92 -13.36 6.22
N ILE A 3 6.21 -12.10 6.50
CA ILE A 3 5.20 -11.09 6.78
C ILE A 3 4.41 -10.69 5.52
N GLU A 4 5.02 -10.71 4.34
CA GLU A 4 4.38 -10.30 3.09
C GLU A 4 3.24 -11.24 2.70
N ARG A 5 3.42 -12.55 2.94
CA ARG A 5 2.37 -13.56 2.74
C ARG A 5 1.24 -13.41 3.75
N VAL A 6 1.57 -13.16 5.02
CA VAL A 6 0.55 -12.94 6.06
C VAL A 6 -0.31 -11.72 5.73
N ILE A 7 0.30 -10.63 5.28
CA ILE A 7 -0.41 -9.41 4.86
C ILE A 7 -1.29 -9.68 3.63
N ALA A 8 -0.78 -10.41 2.64
CA ALA A 8 -1.57 -10.79 1.47
C ALA A 8 -2.77 -11.68 1.83
N ASP A 9 -2.60 -12.66 2.72
CA ASP A 9 -3.68 -13.54 3.18
C ASP A 9 -4.75 -12.78 3.99
N LEU A 10 -4.33 -11.81 4.82
CA LEU A 10 -5.23 -10.89 5.53
C LEU A 10 -6.14 -10.13 4.56
N TYR A 11 -5.60 -9.72 3.42
CA TYR A 11 -6.33 -9.01 2.38
C TYR A 11 -7.51 -9.80 1.80
N PHE A 12 -7.39 -11.13 1.71
CA PHE A 12 -8.46 -12.01 1.23
C PHE A 12 -9.45 -12.44 2.31
N THR A 13 -9.10 -12.28 3.60
CA THR A 13 -9.91 -12.77 4.72
C THR A 13 -10.69 -11.68 5.43
N LEU A 14 -10.30 -10.41 5.25
CA LEU A 14 -10.97 -9.29 5.87
C LEU A 14 -12.15 -8.80 5.00
N PRO A 15 -13.33 -8.53 5.59
CA PRO A 15 -14.54 -8.14 4.87
C PRO A 15 -14.54 -6.64 4.53
N PHE A 16 -13.39 -6.09 4.12
CA PHE A 16 -13.28 -4.67 3.79
C PHE A 16 -13.52 -4.47 2.31
N ASP A 17 -14.48 -3.60 2.00
CA ASP A 17 -14.89 -3.20 0.66
C ASP A 17 -14.46 -1.75 0.33
N LEU A 18 -13.88 -1.02 1.29
CA LEU A 18 -13.47 0.36 1.10
C LEU A 18 -12.16 0.69 1.83
N GLY A 19 -11.17 1.17 1.07
CA GLY A 19 -9.95 1.77 1.56
C GLY A 19 -10.00 3.30 1.48
N ILE A 20 -9.47 3.99 2.50
CA ILE A 20 -9.33 5.45 2.52
C ILE A 20 -7.96 5.82 3.10
N ILE A 21 -7.17 6.61 2.37
CA ILE A 21 -5.93 7.21 2.85
C ILE A 21 -6.01 8.73 2.68
N GLU A 22 -5.98 9.47 3.79
CA GLU A 22 -5.81 10.93 3.79
C GLU A 22 -4.33 11.27 4.03
N ALA A 23 -3.59 11.47 2.94
CA ALA A 23 -2.16 11.79 2.97
C ALA A 23 -1.94 13.30 2.90
N ARG A 24 -2.02 13.96 4.07
CA ARG A 24 -1.70 15.40 4.17
C ARG A 24 -0.20 15.66 4.00
N GLN A 25 0.63 14.82 4.60
CA GLN A 25 2.09 14.95 4.63
C GLN A 25 2.76 13.60 4.38
N LYS A 26 3.98 13.62 3.83
CA LYS A 26 4.89 12.47 3.81
C LYS A 26 6.20 12.82 4.51
N PHE A 27 6.83 11.81 5.10
CA PHE A 27 8.16 11.91 5.68
C PHE A 27 9.17 11.25 4.74
N VAL A 28 10.18 12.01 4.31
CA VAL A 28 11.27 11.53 3.46
C VAL A 28 12.49 11.36 4.34
N GLY A 29 12.82 10.11 4.64
CA GLY A 29 13.97 9.76 5.48
C GLY A 29 15.32 9.99 4.79
N GLU A 30 16.32 10.35 5.58
CA GLU A 30 17.73 10.39 5.17
C GLU A 30 18.43 9.05 5.54
N GLU A 31 19.74 8.93 5.31
CA GLU A 31 20.51 7.73 5.73
C GLU A 31 20.33 7.38 7.22
N ASN A 32 20.06 8.39 8.06
CA ASN A 32 19.61 8.16 9.42
C ASN A 32 18.08 8.04 9.44
N PRO A 33 17.51 6.89 9.85
CA PRO A 33 16.06 6.63 9.79
C PRO A 33 15.24 7.49 10.77
N THR A 34 15.89 8.20 11.69
CA THR A 34 15.24 9.14 12.62
C THR A 34 15.28 10.59 12.15
N ARG A 35 15.93 10.87 11.01
CA ARG A 35 16.07 12.22 10.43
C ARG A 35 15.50 12.24 9.02
N GLY A 36 15.00 13.39 8.62
CA GLY A 36 14.37 13.55 7.32
C GLY A 36 13.55 14.84 7.22
N MET A 37 12.88 14.99 6.08
CA MET A 37 12.05 16.14 5.77
C MET A 37 10.58 15.76 5.72
N VAL A 38 9.74 16.69 6.17
CA VAL A 38 8.28 16.60 5.99
C VAL A 38 7.90 17.39 4.75
N GLU A 39 7.28 16.73 3.79
CA GLU A 39 6.73 17.35 2.58
C GLU A 39 5.20 17.35 2.63
N GLN A 40 4.57 18.43 2.15
CA GLN A 40 3.13 18.49 1.99
C GLN A 40 2.72 17.75 0.71
N CYS A 41 1.76 16.83 0.82
CA CYS A 41 1.27 16.03 -0.30
C CYS A 41 -0.15 16.42 -0.70
N GLY A 42 -1.03 16.64 0.29
CA GLY A 42 -2.43 17.03 0.09
C GLY A 42 -3.20 16.07 -0.83
N ARG A 43 -3.16 14.76 -0.55
CA ARG A 43 -3.85 13.74 -1.35
C ARG A 43 -4.87 12.95 -0.53
N VAL A 44 -5.95 12.55 -1.18
CA VAL A 44 -6.92 11.60 -0.64
C VAL A 44 -7.07 10.47 -1.65
N PHE A 45 -6.92 9.24 -1.18
CA PHE A 45 -7.13 8.02 -1.97
C PHE A 45 -8.39 7.34 -1.42
N VAL A 46 -9.32 6.99 -2.30
CA VAL A 46 -10.59 6.32 -1.96
C VAL A 46 -10.90 5.30 -3.04
N GLY A 47 -11.26 4.08 -2.66
CA GLY A 47 -11.57 3.01 -3.59
C GLY A 47 -11.48 1.65 -2.91
N GLU A 48 -11.37 0.58 -3.69
CA GLU A 48 -11.11 -0.76 -3.16
C GLU A 48 -9.76 -0.78 -2.42
N PRO A 49 -9.63 -1.50 -1.29
CA PRO A 49 -8.40 -1.49 -0.48
C PRO A 49 -7.13 -1.72 -1.31
N TYR A 50 -7.14 -2.71 -2.22
CA TYR A 50 -5.99 -3.05 -3.05
C TYR A 50 -5.58 -1.90 -3.99
N GLU A 51 -6.57 -1.19 -4.54
CA GLU A 51 -6.34 -0.07 -5.46
C GLU A 51 -5.79 1.13 -4.71
N VAL A 52 -6.34 1.40 -3.53
CA VAL A 52 -5.91 2.49 -2.65
C VAL A 52 -4.45 2.32 -2.24
N ASP A 53 -4.07 1.13 -1.77
CA ASP A 53 -2.68 0.85 -1.40
C ASP A 53 -1.75 0.88 -2.62
N SER A 54 -2.21 0.36 -3.76
CA SER A 54 -1.43 0.39 -5.02
C SER A 54 -1.15 1.81 -5.50
N GLU A 55 -2.16 2.68 -5.52
CA GLU A 55 -2.01 4.06 -5.96
C GLU A 55 -1.20 4.90 -4.96
N ALA A 56 -1.36 4.66 -3.66
CA ALA A 56 -0.54 5.29 -2.64
C ALA A 56 0.94 4.91 -2.77
N SER A 57 1.25 3.62 -2.94
CA SER A 57 2.62 3.14 -3.14
C SER A 57 3.25 3.70 -4.42
N LYS A 58 2.52 3.71 -5.54
CA LYS A 58 2.98 4.33 -6.80
C LYS A 58 3.23 5.83 -6.63
N ALA A 59 2.34 6.55 -5.96
CA ALA A 59 2.48 7.98 -5.73
C ALA A 59 3.72 8.32 -4.88
N LEU A 60 4.18 7.40 -4.04
CA LEU A 60 5.38 7.53 -3.22
C LEU A 60 6.63 6.88 -3.86
N GLY A 61 6.50 6.21 -5.01
CA GLY A 61 7.58 5.48 -5.66
C GLY A 61 8.09 4.29 -4.84
N LEU A 62 7.26 3.73 -3.97
CA LEU A 62 7.62 2.62 -3.09
C LEU A 62 7.35 1.27 -3.77
N LYS A 63 8.32 0.37 -3.68
CA LYS A 63 8.11 -1.05 -3.99
C LYS A 63 7.40 -1.70 -2.80
N THR A 64 6.33 -2.44 -3.08
CA THR A 64 5.47 -3.01 -2.04
C THR A 64 5.15 -4.46 -2.38
N ASP A 65 5.99 -5.38 -1.92
CA ASP A 65 6.00 -6.78 -2.38
C ASP A 65 4.70 -7.54 -2.07
N TYR A 66 3.99 -7.20 -0.99
CA TYR A 66 2.71 -7.86 -0.68
C TYR A 66 1.62 -7.53 -1.71
N LEU A 67 1.65 -6.34 -2.33
CA LEU A 67 0.69 -5.96 -3.38
C LEU A 67 0.94 -6.76 -4.66
N ASP A 68 2.19 -7.14 -4.94
CA ASP A 68 2.49 -8.02 -6.06
C ASP A 68 1.97 -9.44 -5.79
N LEU A 69 2.14 -9.95 -4.56
CA LEU A 69 1.59 -11.25 -4.16
C LEU A 69 0.05 -11.29 -4.29
N ILE A 70 -0.64 -10.22 -3.86
CA ILE A 70 -2.09 -10.10 -4.03
C ILE A 70 -2.46 -10.08 -5.51
N LYS A 71 -1.72 -9.32 -6.33
CA LYS A 71 -1.96 -9.23 -7.77
C LYS A 71 -1.84 -10.59 -8.45
N GLU A 72 -0.76 -11.31 -8.17
CA GLU A 72 -0.51 -12.65 -8.71
C GLU A 72 -1.63 -13.62 -8.30
N ALA A 73 -2.05 -13.58 -7.03
CA ALA A 73 -3.15 -14.40 -6.54
C ALA A 73 -4.50 -14.07 -7.20
N ARG A 74 -4.81 -12.79 -7.47
CA ARG A 74 -6.04 -12.38 -8.17
C ARG A 74 -6.10 -12.89 -9.62
N VAL A 75 -4.97 -12.84 -10.34
CA VAL A 75 -4.90 -13.36 -11.72
C VAL A 75 -5.17 -14.87 -11.75
N GLY A 76 -4.67 -15.62 -10.76
CA GLY A 76 -4.91 -17.07 -10.67
C GLY A 76 -6.34 -17.48 -10.26
N LEU A 77 -7.21 -16.54 -9.89
CA LEU A 77 -8.62 -16.78 -9.55
C LEU A 77 -9.58 -16.50 -10.71
N GLU A 78 -9.11 -15.88 -11.79
CA GLU A 78 -9.90 -15.52 -12.98
C GLU A 78 -9.84 -16.57 -14.11
N ASP A 79 -9.23 -17.74 -13.87
CA ASP A 79 -9.17 -18.91 -14.77
C ASP A 79 -10.18 -20.02 -14.43
#